data_AF-A0A2Z3UZ92-F1
#
_entry.id   AF-A0A2Z3UZ92-F1
#
_cell.length_a   1.000
_cell.length_b   1.000
_cell.length_c   1.000
_cell.angle_alpha   90.00
_cell.angle_beta   90.00
_cell.angle_gamma   90.00
#
_symmetry.space_group_name_H-M   'P 1'
#
loop_
_entity.id
_entity.type
_entity.pdbx_description
1 polymer ?
#
loop_
_entity_poly.entity_id
_entity_poly.type
_entity_poly.pdbx_seq_one_letter_code
_entity_poly.pdbx_strand_id
1 'polypeptide(L)'
;MIALVPLPVAILFLSVSFVVARTTDRRAARRTAVACATAATALSIGLSLTQRFAPFTGGRTGGLVVVAVPDGPARHVVTVTCVVGLLVVAMSPLASHPPPTLAGILRLLAISCGFLAVRHGGSAAVLWSLSAWLVWAELRRRDGDDGLDRLFAVYHVPSVLLFCAGTVLTATGSREAGTVLVVLGIVIRFAVVPVHGWYPRFVERAPMGVVVVFCAAPFGMLTQLELLSTRLPASFAHEVALLGGLTAVVAAVFAVVQNRARRALAFLMMSQTGLITFGLGGDSPLTVSGAVLTWQASALALSGFAMALAALEARRGTLSLATPGGNFSRTPRLAVAFLLCGLAVAGFPLSLGFAGVHLLVHGSVVGFPLLWLALIGAVAVNGMTVMRCFLTLFAGSRSHSGERDLAPLEAYALTIVIGTLLIGAALPVMPLFP
;
A
#
# COMPACT_ATOMS: atom_id res chain seq x y z
N MET A 1 10.34 22.94 0.86
CA MET A 1 11.50 22.06 0.56
C MET A 1 11.03 20.95 -0.37
N ILE A 2 11.68 20.75 -1.52
CA ILE A 2 11.28 19.79 -2.55
C ILE A 2 12.38 18.74 -2.70
N ALA A 3 12.05 17.45 -2.55
CA ALA A 3 12.98 16.37 -2.86
C ALA A 3 13.02 16.14 -4.38
N LEU A 4 14.20 16.24 -4.99
CA LEU A 4 14.40 16.20 -6.44
C LEU A 4 14.22 14.81 -7.07
N VAL A 5 14.30 13.73 -6.29
CA VAL A 5 14.21 12.35 -6.82
C VAL A 5 12.78 11.89 -7.14
N PRO A 6 11.79 12.06 -6.25
CA PRO A 6 10.41 11.66 -6.56
C PRO A 6 9.72 12.56 -7.61
N LEU A 7 10.20 13.79 -7.81
CA LEU A 7 9.52 14.77 -8.65
C LEU A 7 9.54 14.40 -10.15
N PRO A 8 10.67 13.99 -10.78
CA PRO A 8 10.69 13.51 -12.16
C PRO A 8 9.78 12.29 -12.38
N VAL A 9 9.75 11.37 -11.42
CA VAL A 9 8.88 10.19 -11.45
C VAL A 9 7.40 10.59 -11.39
N ALA A 10 7.05 11.53 -10.50
CA ALA A 10 5.69 12.07 -10.40
C ALA A 10 5.25 12.77 -11.70
N ILE A 11 6.12 13.61 -12.28
CA ILE A 11 5.86 14.32 -13.54
C ILE A 11 5.68 13.32 -14.68
N LEU A 12 6.52 12.28 -14.78
CA LEU A 12 6.40 11.24 -15.79
C LEU A 12 5.03 10.55 -15.72
N PHE A 13 4.63 10.06 -14.54
CA PHE A 13 3.33 9.44 -14.34
C PHE A 13 2.17 10.37 -14.68
N LEU A 14 2.23 11.63 -14.23
CA LEU A 14 1.18 12.62 -14.49
C LEU A 14 1.06 12.92 -15.99
N SER A 15 2.19 13.11 -16.68
CA SER A 15 2.23 13.47 -18.10
C SER A 15 1.67 12.35 -18.97
N VAL A 16 2.11 11.11 -18.73
CA VAL A 16 1.62 9.94 -19.48
C VAL A 16 0.15 9.63 -19.15
N SER A 17 -0.33 9.98 -17.95
CA SER A 17 -1.75 9.80 -17.62
C SER A 17 -2.69 10.53 -18.59
N PHE A 18 -2.29 11.69 -19.13
CA PHE A 18 -3.10 12.41 -20.11
C PHE A 18 -3.12 11.71 -21.48
N VAL A 19 -2.00 11.10 -21.88
CA VAL A 19 -1.90 10.30 -23.11
C VAL A 19 -2.79 9.06 -23.00
N VAL A 20 -2.66 8.33 -21.88
CA VAL A 20 -3.47 7.13 -21.61
C VAL A 20 -4.96 7.46 -21.57
N ALA A 21 -5.36 8.58 -20.94
CA ALA A 21 -6.75 8.99 -20.86
C ALA A 21 -7.41 9.27 -22.23
N ARG A 22 -6.61 9.71 -23.22
CA ARG A 22 -7.08 10.01 -24.59
C ARG A 22 -7.01 8.82 -25.54
N THR A 23 -6.39 7.72 -25.12
CA THR A 23 -6.22 6.53 -25.97
C THR A 23 -7.53 5.74 -26.01
N THR A 24 -8.03 5.43 -27.20
CA THR A 24 -9.29 4.66 -27.38
C THR A 24 -9.08 3.15 -27.25
N ASP A 25 -7.99 2.62 -27.80
CA ASP A 25 -7.66 1.19 -27.67
C ASP A 25 -7.15 0.85 -26.26
N ARG A 26 -7.85 -0.07 -25.59
CA ARG A 26 -7.51 -0.55 -24.24
C ARG A 26 -6.14 -1.21 -24.19
N ARG A 27 -5.74 -1.94 -25.25
CA ARG A 27 -4.44 -2.63 -25.28
C ARG A 27 -3.30 -1.65 -25.44
N ALA A 28 -3.42 -0.69 -26.36
CA ALA A 28 -2.48 0.41 -26.52
C ALA A 28 -2.36 1.23 -25.23
N ALA A 29 -3.48 1.61 -24.60
CA ALA A 29 -3.49 2.34 -23.34
C ALA A 29 -2.71 1.60 -22.23
N ARG A 30 -2.93 0.27 -22.09
CA ARG A 30 -2.18 -0.55 -21.14
C ARG A 30 -0.69 -0.63 -21.47
N ARG A 31 -0.32 -0.82 -22.74
CA ARG A 31 1.09 -0.86 -23.16
C ARG A 31 1.81 0.46 -22.84
N THR A 32 1.18 1.59 -23.10
CA THR A 32 1.72 2.92 -22.76
C THR A 32 1.87 3.10 -21.25
N ALA A 33 0.87 2.69 -20.46
CA ALA A 33 0.93 2.75 -19.00
C ALA A 33 2.04 1.86 -18.43
N VAL A 34 2.22 0.65 -18.98
CA VAL A 34 3.30 -0.28 -18.61
C VAL A 34 4.66 0.31 -18.95
N ALA A 35 4.84 0.84 -20.16
CA ALA A 35 6.09 1.47 -20.57
C ALA A 35 6.46 2.64 -19.64
N CYS A 36 5.47 3.46 -19.26
CA CYS A 36 5.65 4.51 -18.27
C CYS A 36 6.08 3.98 -16.91
N ALA A 37 5.42 2.94 -16.39
CA ALA A 37 5.75 2.37 -15.08
C ALA A 37 7.12 1.67 -15.07
N THR A 38 7.51 1.02 -16.18
CA THR A 38 8.86 0.46 -16.34
C THR A 38 9.91 1.56 -16.36
N ALA A 39 9.70 2.63 -17.15
CA ALA A 39 10.60 3.78 -17.18
C ALA A 39 10.70 4.48 -15.82
N ALA A 40 9.58 4.64 -15.12
CA ALA A 40 9.54 5.19 -13.76
C ALA A 40 10.31 4.33 -12.75
N THR A 41 10.22 3.00 -12.86
CA THR A 41 10.97 2.05 -12.02
C THR A 41 12.47 2.11 -12.32
N ALA A 42 12.85 2.13 -13.60
CA ALA A 42 14.26 2.26 -13.99
C ALA A 42 14.85 3.61 -13.53
N LEU A 43 14.09 4.68 -13.71
CA LEU A 43 14.47 6.03 -13.26
C LEU A 43 14.61 6.07 -11.74
N SER A 44 13.67 5.51 -10.98
CA SER A 44 13.76 5.51 -9.52
C SER A 44 14.95 4.70 -9.02
N ILE A 45 15.24 3.53 -9.62
CA ILE A 45 16.44 2.74 -9.30
C ILE A 45 17.71 3.53 -9.61
N GLY A 46 17.81 4.14 -10.79
CA GLY A 46 18.96 4.95 -11.19
C GLY A 46 19.20 6.10 -10.22
N LEU A 47 18.14 6.82 -9.84
CA LEU A 47 18.21 7.90 -8.86
C LEU A 47 18.60 7.40 -7.45
N SER A 48 18.08 6.24 -7.02
CA SER A 48 18.47 5.63 -5.74
C SER A 48 19.94 5.19 -5.71
N LEU A 49 20.52 4.82 -6.86
CA LEU A 49 21.93 4.42 -6.97
C LEU A 49 22.88 5.63 -7.02
N THR A 50 22.52 6.70 -7.72
CA THR A 50 23.34 7.91 -7.82
C THR A 50 23.40 8.68 -6.50
N GLN A 51 22.38 8.57 -5.65
CA GLN A 51 22.40 9.13 -4.30
C GLN A 51 23.45 8.49 -3.37
N ARG A 52 24.04 7.34 -3.72
CA ARG A 52 25.23 6.81 -3.00
C ARG A 52 26.49 7.65 -3.21
N PHE A 53 26.54 8.46 -4.27
CA PHE A 53 27.73 9.17 -4.73
C PHE A 53 27.65 10.68 -4.56
N ALA A 54 26.55 11.23 -4.05
CA ALA A 54 26.45 12.65 -3.75
C ALA A 54 26.97 12.90 -2.33
N PRO A 55 28.18 13.47 -2.15
CA PRO A 55 28.67 13.84 -0.83
C PRO A 55 27.71 14.86 -0.20
N PHE A 56 27.51 14.70 1.11
CA PHE A 56 26.75 15.60 1.97
C PHE A 56 27.23 17.04 1.76
N THR A 57 26.52 17.81 0.95
CA THR A 57 26.70 19.25 0.86
C THR A 57 25.44 19.92 1.39
N GLY A 58 25.42 20.10 2.71
CA GLY A 58 24.56 21.07 3.37
C GLY A 58 24.97 22.48 2.95
N GLY A 59 24.65 22.85 1.71
CA GLY A 59 24.91 24.18 1.14
C GLY A 59 23.60 24.83 0.73
N ARG A 60 23.28 25.97 1.35
CA ARG A 60 22.27 26.90 0.83
C ARG A 60 22.84 27.58 -0.41
N THR A 61 22.55 27.05 -1.60
CA THR A 61 22.74 27.78 -2.85
C THR A 61 21.38 28.01 -3.49
N GLY A 62 20.92 29.27 -3.50
CA GLY A 62 19.79 29.72 -4.34
C GLY A 62 18.38 29.28 -3.95
N GLY A 63 18.07 29.10 -2.66
CA GLY A 63 16.69 28.87 -2.19
C GLY A 63 16.15 27.44 -2.38
N LEU A 64 16.91 26.54 -3.01
CA LEU A 64 16.56 25.13 -3.17
C LEU A 64 17.47 24.26 -2.27
N VAL A 65 17.01 23.97 -1.05
CA VAL A 65 17.71 23.01 -0.17
C VAL A 65 17.33 21.60 -0.59
N VAL A 66 18.28 20.88 -1.19
CA VAL A 66 18.19 19.45 -1.52
C VAL A 66 18.34 18.67 -0.22
N VAL A 67 17.28 18.00 0.22
CA VAL A 67 17.36 17.08 1.36
C VAL A 67 17.34 15.66 0.84
N ALA A 68 18.46 14.97 1.07
CA ALA A 68 18.60 13.55 0.88
C ALA A 68 17.49 12.81 1.64
N VAL A 69 16.92 11.79 1.02
CA VAL A 69 16.18 10.77 1.77
C VAL A 69 17.20 10.17 2.74
N PRO A 70 16.93 10.11 4.06
CA PRO A 70 17.91 9.65 5.04
C PRO A 70 18.49 8.31 4.61
N ASP A 71 19.77 8.07 4.89
CA ASP A 71 20.38 6.75 4.77
C ASP A 71 19.53 5.73 5.55
N GLY A 72 18.78 4.89 4.82
CA GLY A 72 17.84 3.96 5.42
C GLY A 72 16.78 3.45 4.43
N PRO A 73 15.94 2.47 4.81
CA PRO A 73 14.84 1.92 3.99
C PRO A 73 13.90 2.96 3.33
N ALA A 74 13.78 4.17 3.88
CA ALA A 74 12.99 5.24 3.26
C ALA A 74 13.46 5.61 1.84
N ARG A 75 14.75 5.39 1.51
CA ARG A 75 15.33 5.62 0.17
C ARG A 75 14.67 4.81 -0.94
N HIS A 76 14.07 3.68 -0.57
CA HIS A 76 13.47 2.73 -1.51
C HIS A 76 11.96 2.96 -1.68
N VAL A 77 11.36 3.89 -0.95
CA VAL A 77 9.90 4.14 -0.96
C VAL A 77 9.39 4.50 -2.36
N VAL A 78 10.14 5.34 -3.11
CA VAL A 78 9.80 5.68 -4.50
C VAL A 78 9.86 4.43 -5.38
N THR A 79 10.94 3.65 -5.26
CA THR A 79 11.15 2.43 -6.06
C THR A 79 10.09 1.39 -5.78
N VAL A 80 9.73 1.16 -4.51
CA VAL A 80 8.62 0.29 -4.12
C VAL A 80 7.31 0.78 -4.75
N THR A 81 7.02 2.08 -4.68
CA THR A 81 5.81 2.67 -5.31
C THR A 81 5.79 2.44 -6.82
N CYS A 82 6.93 2.61 -7.50
CA CYS A 82 7.06 2.34 -8.94
C CYS A 82 6.85 0.87 -9.29
N VAL A 83 7.44 -0.06 -8.51
CA VAL A 83 7.29 -1.50 -8.71
C VAL A 83 5.84 -1.94 -8.49
N VAL A 84 5.18 -1.44 -7.46
CA VAL A 84 3.73 -1.64 -7.24
C VAL A 84 2.94 -1.09 -8.44
N GLY A 85 3.27 0.11 -8.91
CA GLY A 85 2.65 0.71 -10.07
C GLY A 85 2.78 -0.14 -11.34
N LEU A 86 3.99 -0.64 -11.61
CA LEU A 86 4.29 -1.53 -12.73
C LEU A 86 3.44 -2.81 -12.66
N LEU A 87 3.40 -3.45 -11.49
CA LEU A 87 2.58 -4.64 -11.26
C LEU A 87 1.10 -4.37 -11.53
N VAL A 88 0.57 -3.28 -10.96
CA VAL A 88 -0.84 -2.92 -11.11
C VAL A 88 -1.20 -2.68 -12.58
N VAL A 89 -0.43 -1.86 -13.31
CA VAL A 89 -0.77 -1.57 -14.72
C VAL A 89 -0.57 -2.78 -15.64
N ALA A 90 0.42 -3.64 -15.33
CA ALA A 90 0.68 -4.87 -16.08
C ALA A 90 -0.43 -5.90 -15.93
N MET A 91 -0.96 -6.06 -14.70
CA MET A 91 -1.95 -7.08 -14.35
C MET A 91 -3.40 -6.60 -14.36
N SER A 92 -3.64 -5.30 -14.50
CA SER A 92 -5.00 -4.74 -14.55
C SER A 92 -5.82 -5.37 -15.70
N PRO A 93 -6.95 -6.04 -15.39
CA PRO A 93 -7.77 -6.67 -16.43
C PRO A 93 -8.39 -5.62 -17.35
N LEU A 94 -8.28 -5.81 -18.67
CA LEU A 94 -8.77 -4.86 -19.69
C LEU A 94 -10.29 -4.64 -19.65
N ALA A 95 -11.04 -5.60 -19.10
CA ALA A 95 -12.49 -5.49 -18.96
C ALA A 95 -12.89 -4.46 -17.90
N SER A 96 -12.19 -4.46 -16.75
CA SER A 96 -12.50 -3.61 -15.59
C SER A 96 -11.63 -2.35 -15.48
N HIS A 97 -10.64 -2.18 -16.35
CA HIS A 97 -9.73 -1.03 -16.37
C HIS A 97 -9.71 -0.37 -17.75
N PRO A 98 -10.77 0.37 -18.13
CA PRO A 98 -10.74 1.18 -19.34
C PRO A 98 -9.66 2.28 -19.24
N PRO A 99 -9.29 2.93 -20.36
CA PRO A 99 -8.23 3.93 -20.39
C PRO A 99 -8.37 5.05 -19.32
N PRO A 100 -9.57 5.57 -19.00
CA PRO A 100 -9.73 6.53 -17.90
C PRO A 100 -9.32 5.99 -16.52
N THR A 101 -9.62 4.71 -16.22
CA THR A 101 -9.23 4.05 -14.97
C THR A 101 -7.71 3.85 -14.90
N LEU A 102 -7.09 3.41 -15.99
CA LEU A 102 -5.62 3.30 -16.07
C LEU A 102 -4.94 4.66 -15.89
N ALA A 103 -5.47 5.71 -16.51
CA ALA A 103 -4.99 7.08 -16.29
C ALA A 103 -5.18 7.53 -14.83
N GLY A 104 -6.30 7.17 -14.19
CA GLY A 104 -6.54 7.40 -12.76
C GLY A 104 -5.48 6.73 -11.88
N ILE A 105 -5.13 5.47 -12.17
CA ILE A 105 -4.05 4.74 -11.48
C ILE A 105 -2.72 5.49 -11.62
N LEU A 106 -2.35 5.93 -12.83
CA LEU A 106 -1.11 6.71 -13.04
C LEU A 106 -1.13 8.04 -12.27
N ARG A 107 -2.27 8.73 -12.18
CA ARG A 107 -2.40 9.95 -11.38
C ARG A 107 -2.27 9.68 -9.89
N LEU A 108 -2.83 8.57 -9.38
CA LEU A 108 -2.66 8.17 -7.98
C LEU A 108 -1.18 7.83 -7.67
N LEU A 109 -0.47 7.20 -8.60
CA LEU A 109 0.98 6.98 -8.49
C LEU A 109 1.75 8.30 -8.50
N ALA A 110 1.40 9.22 -9.40
CA ALA A 110 2.00 10.56 -9.45
C ALA A 110 1.81 11.32 -8.13
N ILE A 111 0.60 11.29 -7.56
CA ILE A 111 0.30 11.88 -6.26
C ILE A 111 1.10 11.20 -5.14
N SER A 112 1.19 9.87 -5.16
CA SER A 112 1.97 9.09 -4.19
C SER A 112 3.46 9.49 -4.22
N CYS A 113 4.04 9.66 -5.40
CA CYS A 113 5.38 10.21 -5.56
C CYS A 113 5.45 11.69 -5.16
N GLY A 114 4.44 12.49 -5.46
CA GLY A 114 4.34 13.90 -5.06
C GLY A 114 4.40 14.09 -3.55
N PHE A 115 3.79 13.19 -2.77
CA PHE A 115 3.90 13.20 -1.31
C PHE A 115 5.32 12.97 -0.79
N LEU A 116 6.15 12.23 -1.54
CA LEU A 116 7.56 12.05 -1.23
C LEU A 116 8.37 13.30 -1.59
N ALA A 117 7.89 14.08 -2.55
CA ALA A 117 8.56 15.28 -3.03
C ALA A 117 8.34 16.48 -2.13
N VAL A 118 7.20 16.58 -1.43
CA VAL A 118 6.80 17.81 -0.74
C VAL A 118 6.74 17.63 0.79
N ARG A 119 7.31 18.59 1.53
CA ARG A 119 7.31 18.62 3.00
C ARG A 119 6.38 19.67 3.64
N HIS A 120 5.62 20.41 2.84
CA HIS A 120 4.70 21.42 3.36
C HIS A 120 3.31 20.80 3.64
N GLY A 121 2.79 21.00 4.86
CA GLY A 121 1.49 20.48 5.28
C GLY A 121 0.34 20.88 4.34
N GLY A 122 0.32 22.13 3.84
CA GLY A 122 -0.67 22.58 2.87
C GLY A 122 -0.62 21.82 1.53
N SER A 123 0.57 21.53 1.02
CA SER A 123 0.73 20.73 -0.20
C SER A 123 0.32 19.28 0.01
N ALA A 124 0.62 18.71 1.19
CA ALA A 124 0.15 17.39 1.58
C ALA A 124 -1.40 17.36 1.65
N ALA A 125 -2.02 18.42 2.16
CA ALA A 125 -3.48 18.52 2.25
C ALA A 125 -4.13 18.56 0.85
N VAL A 126 -3.53 19.29 -0.08
CA VAL A 126 -3.96 19.32 -1.50
C VAL A 126 -3.82 17.93 -2.14
N LEU A 127 -2.65 17.31 -2.03
CA LEU A 127 -2.40 15.99 -2.61
C LEU A 127 -3.32 14.91 -2.03
N TRP A 128 -3.65 14.98 -0.73
CA TRP A 128 -4.63 14.07 -0.13
C TRP A 128 -6.00 14.29 -0.73
N SER A 129 -6.47 15.54 -0.72
CA SER A 129 -7.76 15.93 -1.28
C SER A 129 -7.91 15.43 -2.72
N LEU A 130 -6.87 15.62 -3.54
CA LEU A 130 -6.81 15.12 -4.92
C LEU A 130 -6.88 13.58 -4.97
N SER A 131 -6.16 12.86 -4.12
CA SER A 131 -6.19 11.39 -4.09
C SER A 131 -7.58 10.84 -3.73
N ALA A 132 -8.24 11.44 -2.74
CA ALA A 132 -9.57 11.03 -2.29
C ALA A 132 -10.62 11.37 -3.37
N TRP A 133 -10.51 12.56 -3.96
CA TRP A 133 -11.38 12.97 -5.07
C TRP A 133 -11.24 12.07 -6.28
N LEU A 134 -10.01 11.69 -6.68
CA LEU A 134 -9.79 10.80 -7.83
C LEU A 134 -10.42 9.42 -7.63
N VAL A 135 -10.30 8.85 -6.42
CA VAL A 135 -10.93 7.57 -6.11
C VAL A 135 -12.44 7.71 -6.08
N TRP A 136 -12.98 8.74 -5.42
CA TRP A 136 -14.43 8.99 -5.41
C TRP A 136 -14.99 9.19 -6.83
N ALA A 137 -14.30 9.96 -7.68
CA ALA A 137 -14.69 10.18 -9.06
C ALA A 137 -14.61 8.89 -9.90
N GLU A 138 -13.68 7.98 -9.59
CA GLU A 138 -13.65 6.64 -10.18
C GLU A 138 -14.85 5.81 -9.77
N LEU A 139 -15.20 5.79 -8.49
CA LEU A 139 -16.35 5.05 -7.98
C LEU A 139 -17.66 5.58 -8.58
N ARG A 140 -17.80 6.90 -8.69
CA ARG A 140 -18.99 7.56 -9.24
C ARG A 140 -19.20 7.34 -10.74
N ARG A 141 -18.12 7.07 -11.49
CA ARG A 141 -18.17 6.80 -12.93
C ARG A 141 -18.63 5.37 -13.27
N ARG A 142 -18.81 4.51 -12.28
CA ARG A 142 -19.17 3.11 -12.51
C ARG A 142 -20.68 2.95 -12.61
N ASP A 143 -21.10 2.10 -13.54
CA ASP A 143 -22.49 1.69 -13.67
C ASP A 143 -22.89 0.79 -12.49
N GLY A 144 -23.97 1.18 -11.80
CA GLY A 144 -24.52 0.48 -10.63
C GLY A 144 -24.68 1.39 -9.42
N ASP A 145 -25.92 1.72 -9.05
CA ASP A 145 -26.21 2.47 -7.82
C ASP A 145 -26.13 1.54 -6.59
N ASP A 146 -24.89 1.24 -6.19
CA ASP A 146 -24.61 0.39 -5.04
C ASP A 146 -24.22 1.21 -3.78
N GLY A 147 -24.27 2.54 -3.90
CA GLY A 147 -23.96 3.53 -2.87
C GLY A 147 -22.49 3.59 -2.44
N LEU A 148 -21.57 2.94 -3.15
CA LEU A 148 -20.17 2.83 -2.73
C LEU A 148 -19.43 4.17 -2.79
N ASP A 149 -19.73 5.01 -3.79
CA ASP A 149 -19.18 6.37 -3.92
C ASP A 149 -19.63 7.24 -2.73
N ARG A 150 -20.91 7.17 -2.35
CA ARG A 150 -21.47 7.88 -1.18
C ARG A 150 -20.83 7.39 0.10
N LEU A 151 -20.73 6.07 0.29
CA LEU A 151 -20.06 5.48 1.44
C LEU A 151 -18.60 5.93 1.54
N PHE A 152 -17.87 5.91 0.42
CA PHE A 152 -16.49 6.37 0.38
C PHE A 152 -16.37 7.85 0.77
N ALA A 153 -17.26 8.70 0.25
CA ALA A 153 -17.31 10.13 0.56
C ALA A 153 -17.64 10.41 2.03
N VAL A 154 -18.59 9.68 2.64
CA VAL A 154 -18.97 9.82 4.05
C VAL A 154 -17.77 9.69 4.99
N TYR A 155 -16.81 8.82 4.67
CA TYR A 155 -15.58 8.68 5.47
C TYR A 155 -14.46 9.61 5.01
N HIS A 156 -14.26 9.78 3.71
CA HIS A 156 -13.09 10.50 3.20
C HIS A 156 -13.24 12.02 3.19
N VAL A 157 -14.46 12.56 3.10
CA VAL A 157 -14.66 14.02 3.19
C VAL A 157 -14.32 14.53 4.60
N PRO A 158 -14.87 13.96 5.70
CA PRO A 158 -14.43 14.34 7.04
C PRO A 158 -12.93 14.12 7.27
N SER A 159 -12.39 13.00 6.81
CA SER A 159 -10.97 12.68 6.91
C SER A 159 -10.08 13.77 6.26
N VAL A 160 -10.41 14.20 5.04
CA VAL A 160 -9.70 15.29 4.35
C VAL A 160 -9.88 16.62 5.08
N LEU A 161 -11.10 16.95 5.53
CA LEU A 161 -11.36 18.20 6.24
C LEU A 161 -10.57 18.29 7.56
N LEU A 162 -10.56 17.22 8.35
CA LEU A 162 -9.78 17.12 9.58
C LEU A 162 -8.29 17.30 9.30
N PHE A 163 -7.77 16.65 8.26
CA PHE A 163 -6.37 16.82 7.88
C PHE A 163 -6.05 18.26 7.46
N CYS A 164 -6.86 18.85 6.56
CA CYS A 164 -6.70 20.23 6.12
C CYS A 164 -6.72 21.20 7.30
N ALA A 165 -7.75 21.13 8.15
CA ALA A 165 -7.86 21.96 9.35
C ALA A 165 -6.66 21.77 10.27
N GLY A 166 -6.24 20.52 10.50
CA GLY A 166 -5.09 20.21 11.33
C GLY A 166 -3.77 20.80 10.80
N THR A 167 -3.55 20.73 9.49
CA THR A 167 -2.36 21.36 8.86
C THR A 167 -2.37 22.88 8.98
N VAL A 168 -3.54 23.51 8.86
CA VAL A 168 -3.69 24.97 9.04
C VAL A 168 -3.43 25.36 10.49
N LEU A 169 -4.06 24.69 11.45
CA LEU A 169 -3.86 24.96 12.88
C LEU A 169 -2.40 24.78 13.31
N THR A 170 -1.73 23.75 12.78
CA THR A 170 -0.31 23.52 13.03
C THR A 170 0.55 24.66 12.50
N ALA A 171 0.18 25.23 11.34
CA ALA A 171 0.88 26.35 10.72
C ALA A 171 0.61 27.69 11.43
N THR A 172 -0.58 27.90 12.00
CA THR A 172 -0.97 29.15 12.68
C THR A 172 -0.59 29.20 14.17
N GLY A 173 0.05 28.15 14.70
CA GLY A 173 0.59 28.12 16.07
C GLY A 173 -0.17 27.24 17.06
N SER A 174 -1.36 26.76 16.71
CA SER A 174 -2.15 25.80 17.52
C SER A 174 -1.72 24.36 17.26
N ARG A 175 -0.46 24.06 17.57
CA ARG A 175 0.22 22.82 17.12
C ARG A 175 -0.40 21.54 17.66
N GLU A 176 -0.74 21.47 18.95
CA GLU A 176 -1.28 20.25 19.56
C GLU A 176 -2.65 19.89 18.97
N ALA A 177 -3.59 20.85 18.97
CA ALA A 177 -4.89 20.68 18.35
C ALA A 177 -4.77 20.32 16.86
N GLY A 178 -3.84 20.97 16.15
CA GLY A 178 -3.56 20.68 14.75
C GLY A 178 -3.10 19.24 14.52
N THR A 179 -2.16 18.74 15.33
CA THR A 179 -1.66 17.36 15.27
C THR A 179 -2.76 16.34 15.54
N VAL A 180 -3.62 16.58 16.54
CA VAL A 180 -4.76 15.68 16.84
C VAL A 180 -5.69 15.55 15.63
N LEU A 181 -6.08 16.67 15.01
CA LEU A 181 -6.95 16.64 13.83
C LEU A 181 -6.30 15.93 12.64
N VAL A 182 -4.99 16.15 12.42
CA VAL A 182 -4.24 15.42 11.40
C VAL A 182 -4.29 13.91 11.65
N VAL A 183 -4.02 13.46 12.89
CA VAL A 183 -4.04 12.04 13.25
C VAL A 183 -5.43 11.43 13.06
N LEU A 184 -6.49 12.14 13.47
CA LEU A 184 -7.87 11.69 13.26
C LEU A 184 -8.20 11.51 11.77
N GLY A 185 -7.73 12.44 10.92
CA GLY A 185 -7.84 12.30 9.46
C GLY A 185 -7.17 11.02 8.96
N ILE A 186 -5.98 10.71 9.48
CA ILE A 186 -5.19 9.53 9.08
C ILE A 186 -5.85 8.23 9.54
N VAL A 187 -6.31 8.17 10.80
CA VAL A 187 -7.03 7.02 11.38
C VAL A 187 -8.22 6.60 10.50
N ILE A 188 -8.99 7.56 9.99
CA ILE A 188 -10.12 7.28 9.09
C ILE A 188 -9.65 6.71 7.74
N ARG A 189 -8.63 7.32 7.12
CA ARG A 189 -8.06 6.84 5.84
C ARG A 189 -7.42 5.47 5.97
N PHE A 190 -6.85 5.16 7.12
CA PHE A 190 -6.21 3.88 7.39
C PHE A 190 -7.20 2.80 7.81
N ALA A 191 -8.49 3.15 7.91
CA ALA A 191 -9.54 2.27 8.36
C ALA A 191 -9.19 1.62 9.71
N VAL A 192 -8.63 2.40 10.63
CA VAL A 192 -8.33 1.96 11.99
C VAL A 192 -9.66 1.74 12.73
N VAL A 193 -9.73 0.71 13.57
CA VAL A 193 -10.92 0.42 14.37
C VAL A 193 -11.20 1.61 15.32
N PRO A 194 -12.46 2.10 15.43
CA PRO A 194 -13.70 1.55 14.89
C PRO A 194 -14.16 2.11 13.53
N VAL A 195 -13.44 3.06 12.91
CA VAL A 195 -13.86 3.79 11.70
C VAL A 195 -13.57 3.07 10.37
N HIS A 196 -13.58 1.73 10.39
CA HIS A 196 -13.13 0.88 9.29
C HIS A 196 -14.23 0.46 8.30
N GLY A 197 -15.50 0.77 8.58
CA GLY A 197 -16.67 0.22 7.88
C GLY A 197 -16.70 0.42 6.35
N TRP A 198 -16.03 1.45 5.83
CA TRP A 198 -15.91 1.71 4.40
C TRP A 198 -14.97 0.72 3.68
N TYR A 199 -13.95 0.23 4.38
CA TYR A 199 -12.79 -0.43 3.78
C TYR A 199 -13.12 -1.81 3.17
N PRO A 200 -13.83 -2.72 3.86
CA PRO A 200 -14.19 -4.01 3.27
C PRO A 200 -15.03 -3.88 2.00
N ARG A 201 -15.99 -2.94 1.98
CA ARG A 201 -16.84 -2.68 0.81
C ARG A 201 -16.04 -2.06 -0.35
N PHE A 202 -15.11 -1.16 -0.04
CA PHE A 202 -14.22 -0.55 -1.02
C PHE A 202 -13.36 -1.60 -1.73
N VAL A 203 -12.61 -2.42 -1.00
CA VAL A 203 -11.73 -3.46 -1.58
C VAL A 203 -12.53 -4.49 -2.39
N GLU A 204 -13.70 -4.85 -1.88
CA GLU A 204 -14.56 -5.85 -2.49
C GLU A 204 -15.13 -5.42 -3.84
N ARG A 205 -15.44 -4.13 -4.02
CA ARG A 205 -16.21 -3.68 -5.19
C ARG A 205 -15.43 -2.79 -6.13
N ALA A 206 -14.46 -2.01 -5.64
CA ALA A 206 -13.66 -1.10 -6.45
C ALA A 206 -12.70 -1.86 -7.40
N PRO A 207 -12.23 -1.24 -8.49
CA PRO A 207 -11.26 -1.88 -9.39
C PRO A 207 -9.98 -2.17 -8.60
N MET A 208 -9.49 -3.41 -8.65
CA MET A 208 -8.42 -3.84 -7.73
C MET A 208 -7.14 -3.01 -7.90
N GLY A 209 -6.82 -2.57 -9.12
CA GLY A 209 -5.67 -1.70 -9.35
C GLY A 209 -5.76 -0.35 -8.62
N VAL A 210 -6.97 0.23 -8.56
CA VAL A 210 -7.24 1.49 -7.83
C VAL A 210 -7.12 1.26 -6.33
N VAL A 211 -7.67 0.15 -5.82
CA VAL A 211 -7.55 -0.24 -4.41
C VAL A 211 -6.09 -0.38 -4.00
N VAL A 212 -5.31 -1.16 -4.77
CA VAL A 212 -3.90 -1.43 -4.47
C VAL A 212 -3.09 -0.15 -4.44
N VAL A 213 -3.18 0.71 -5.45
CA VAL A 213 -2.39 1.96 -5.48
C VAL A 213 -2.83 2.93 -4.38
N PHE A 214 -4.12 3.05 -4.12
CA PHE A 214 -4.62 3.94 -3.08
C PHE A 214 -4.17 3.52 -1.67
N CYS A 215 -4.18 2.22 -1.39
CA CYS A 215 -3.81 1.66 -0.09
C CYS A 215 -2.29 1.49 0.08
N ALA A 216 -1.55 1.22 -1.00
CA ALA A 216 -0.09 1.09 -0.96
C ALA A 216 0.63 2.46 -0.91
N ALA A 217 -0.09 3.57 -1.10
CA ALA A 217 0.49 4.91 -1.07
C ALA A 217 1.25 5.17 0.25
N PRO A 218 2.52 5.63 0.20
CA PRO A 218 3.34 5.83 1.40
C PRO A 218 2.88 6.99 2.27
N PHE A 219 1.95 7.80 1.76
CA PHE A 219 1.55 9.07 2.33
C PHE A 219 1.18 9.02 3.82
N GLY A 220 0.30 8.11 4.23
CA GLY A 220 -0.14 8.07 5.63
C GLY A 220 0.95 7.57 6.58
N MET A 221 1.81 6.65 6.13
CA MET A 221 2.99 6.22 6.88
C MET A 221 3.96 7.38 7.09
N LEU A 222 4.24 8.16 6.04
CA LEU A 222 5.23 9.23 6.10
C LEU A 222 4.77 10.46 6.86
N THR A 223 3.49 10.80 6.73
CA THR A 223 2.91 11.88 7.56
C THR A 223 2.88 11.48 9.02
N GLN A 224 2.50 10.24 9.35
CA GLN A 224 2.62 9.72 10.73
C GLN A 224 4.07 9.81 11.22
N LEU A 225 5.04 9.33 10.44
CA LEU A 225 6.46 9.37 10.80
C LEU A 225 6.99 10.80 11.03
N GLU A 226 6.58 11.76 10.21
CA GLU A 226 6.95 13.18 10.37
C GLU A 226 6.31 13.80 11.63
N LEU A 227 5.04 13.48 11.91
CA LEU A 227 4.34 13.95 13.12
C LEU A 227 4.99 13.40 14.39
N LEU A 228 5.34 12.11 14.38
CA LEU A 228 5.97 11.42 15.51
C LEU A 228 7.40 11.89 15.76
N SER A 229 8.19 12.10 14.69
CA SER A 229 9.57 12.57 14.80
C SER A 229 9.69 14.03 15.22
N THR A 230 8.60 14.80 15.15
CA THR A 230 8.67 16.22 15.47
C THR A 230 7.92 16.60 16.73
N ARG A 231 6.66 16.16 16.98
CA ARG A 231 5.76 16.86 17.94
C ARG A 231 4.56 16.08 18.51
N LEU A 232 4.47 14.74 18.41
CA LEU A 232 3.38 14.03 19.11
C LEU A 232 3.68 13.87 20.61
N PRO A 233 2.73 14.16 21.51
CA PRO A 233 2.85 13.75 22.91
C PRO A 233 3.01 12.23 23.01
N ALA A 234 3.94 11.76 23.83
CA ALA A 234 4.24 10.32 23.96
C ALA A 234 3.00 9.48 24.33
N SER A 235 2.14 10.01 25.21
CA SER A 235 0.88 9.35 25.58
C SER A 235 -0.05 9.15 24.36
N PHE A 236 -0.15 10.15 23.50
CA PHE A 236 -0.99 10.07 22.29
C PHE A 236 -0.40 9.12 21.25
N ALA A 237 0.94 9.08 21.10
CA ALA A 237 1.60 8.12 20.23
C ALA A 237 1.34 6.67 20.69
N HIS A 238 1.44 6.44 22.00
CA HIS A 238 1.13 5.15 22.63
C HIS A 238 -0.32 4.71 22.37
N GLU A 239 -1.29 5.62 22.50
CA GLU A 239 -2.70 5.33 22.19
C GLU A 239 -2.92 4.95 20.71
N VAL A 240 -2.26 5.66 19.79
CA VAL A 240 -2.28 5.34 18.35
C VAL A 240 -1.67 3.95 18.10
N ALA A 241 -0.59 3.60 18.82
CA ALA A 241 -0.02 2.27 18.73
C ALA A 241 -1.02 1.21 19.20
N LEU A 242 -1.64 1.38 20.37
CA LEU A 242 -2.66 0.46 20.89
C LEU A 242 -3.81 0.26 19.91
N LEU A 243 -4.33 1.35 19.32
CA LEU A 243 -5.39 1.28 18.29
C LEU A 243 -4.93 0.55 17.03
N GLY A 244 -3.68 0.78 16.59
CA GLY A 244 -3.06 0.06 15.48
C GLY A 244 -2.96 -1.44 15.74
N GLY A 245 -2.48 -1.82 16.93
CA GLY A 245 -2.35 -3.23 17.33
C GLY A 245 -3.71 -3.92 17.45
N LEU A 246 -4.68 -3.25 18.07
CA LEU A 246 -6.07 -3.73 18.12
C LEU A 246 -6.65 -3.92 16.71
N THR A 247 -6.43 -2.95 15.82
CA THR A 247 -6.84 -3.03 14.41
C THR A 247 -6.22 -4.24 13.72
N ALA A 248 -4.93 -4.50 13.95
CA ALA A 248 -4.23 -5.64 13.37
C ALA A 248 -4.89 -6.98 13.76
N VAL A 249 -5.19 -7.14 15.05
CA VAL A 249 -5.80 -8.35 15.62
C VAL A 249 -7.23 -8.53 15.13
N VAL A 250 -8.07 -7.49 15.28
CA VAL A 250 -9.49 -7.54 14.89
C VAL A 250 -9.64 -7.82 13.40
N ALA A 251 -8.82 -7.16 12.57
CA ALA A 251 -8.85 -7.39 11.13
C ALA A 251 -8.38 -8.80 10.77
N ALA A 252 -7.33 -9.34 11.40
CA ALA A 252 -6.88 -10.71 11.15
C ALA A 252 -8.00 -11.73 11.44
N VAL A 253 -8.67 -11.61 12.58
CA VAL A 253 -9.81 -12.47 12.95
C VAL A 253 -10.96 -12.34 11.95
N PHE A 254 -11.29 -11.12 11.52
CA PHE A 254 -12.32 -10.96 10.50
C PHE A 254 -11.92 -11.53 9.15
N ALA A 255 -10.64 -11.48 8.78
CA ALA A 255 -10.15 -12.00 7.50
C ALA A 255 -10.39 -13.50 7.37
N VAL A 256 -10.08 -14.27 8.43
CA VAL A 256 -10.16 -15.74 8.38
C VAL A 256 -11.58 -16.27 8.29
N VAL A 257 -12.59 -15.51 8.74
CA VAL A 257 -14.01 -15.92 8.69
C VAL A 257 -14.73 -15.50 7.41
N GLN A 258 -14.09 -14.73 6.52
CA GLN A 258 -14.76 -14.26 5.30
C GLN A 258 -14.97 -15.39 4.28
N ASN A 259 -16.15 -15.43 3.66
CA ASN A 259 -16.46 -16.38 2.59
C ASN A 259 -16.21 -15.84 1.18
N ARG A 260 -15.86 -14.56 1.03
CA ARG A 260 -15.58 -13.94 -0.27
C ARG A 260 -14.14 -13.50 -0.32
N ALA A 261 -13.43 -13.89 -1.39
CA ALA A 261 -11.98 -13.75 -1.43
C ALA A 261 -11.52 -12.28 -1.35
N ARG A 262 -12.20 -11.36 -2.04
CA ARG A 262 -11.89 -9.92 -1.92
C ARG A 262 -12.16 -9.34 -0.53
N ARG A 263 -13.16 -9.85 0.18
CA ARG A 263 -13.47 -9.39 1.55
C ARG A 263 -12.45 -9.92 2.55
N ALA A 264 -11.99 -11.16 2.38
CA ALA A 264 -10.86 -11.71 3.13
C ALA A 264 -9.59 -10.87 2.90
N LEU A 265 -9.30 -10.55 1.62
CA LEU A 265 -8.21 -9.66 1.25
C LEU A 265 -8.32 -8.29 1.93
N ALA A 266 -9.52 -7.70 1.99
CA ALA A 266 -9.71 -6.39 2.60
C ALA A 266 -9.28 -6.38 4.08
N PHE A 267 -9.69 -7.39 4.83
CA PHE A 267 -9.30 -7.50 6.23
C PHE A 267 -7.82 -7.88 6.41
N LEU A 268 -7.26 -8.67 5.49
CA LEU A 268 -5.81 -8.94 5.47
C LEU A 268 -5.00 -7.65 5.24
N MET A 269 -5.42 -6.80 4.28
CA MET A 269 -4.79 -5.50 4.03
C MET A 269 -4.92 -4.57 5.25
N MET A 270 -6.12 -4.51 5.86
CA MET A 270 -6.37 -3.73 7.07
C MET A 270 -5.52 -4.22 8.26
N SER A 271 -5.29 -5.53 8.40
CA SER A 271 -4.42 -6.07 9.45
C SER A 271 -2.99 -5.57 9.31
N GLN A 272 -2.45 -5.56 8.08
CA GLN A 272 -1.12 -5.00 7.79
C GLN A 272 -1.05 -3.50 8.07
N THR A 273 -2.08 -2.74 7.70
CA THR A 273 -2.17 -1.31 8.05
C THR A 273 -2.20 -1.10 9.57
N GLY A 274 -2.86 -1.98 10.33
CA GLY A 274 -2.82 -2.01 11.78
C GLY A 274 -1.41 -2.22 12.33
N LEU A 275 -0.65 -3.19 11.80
CA LEU A 275 0.74 -3.46 12.18
C LEU A 275 1.66 -2.25 11.92
N ILE A 276 1.49 -1.59 10.78
CA ILE A 276 2.25 -0.38 10.43
C ILE A 276 1.89 0.76 11.39
N THR A 277 0.60 0.97 11.66
CA THR A 277 0.13 2.00 12.60
C THR A 277 0.65 1.76 14.01
N PHE A 278 0.63 0.49 14.46
CA PHE A 278 1.21 0.07 15.73
C PHE A 278 2.68 0.47 15.83
N GLY A 279 3.49 0.06 14.84
CA GLY A 279 4.92 0.28 14.90
C GLY A 279 5.35 1.73 14.82
N LEU A 280 4.59 2.56 14.09
CA LEU A 280 4.84 4.00 14.04
C LEU A 280 4.54 4.66 15.38
N GLY A 281 3.44 4.33 16.04
CA GLY A 281 3.12 4.88 17.37
C GLY A 281 3.98 4.31 18.51
N GLY A 282 4.81 3.30 18.26
CA GLY A 282 5.58 2.62 19.29
C GLY A 282 6.80 3.42 19.76
N ASP A 283 7.15 3.26 21.03
CA ASP A 283 8.19 4.04 21.71
C ASP A 283 9.63 3.57 21.44
N SER A 284 9.81 2.57 20.55
CA SER A 284 11.12 1.97 20.26
C SER A 284 11.59 2.27 18.83
N PRO A 285 12.89 2.59 18.62
CA PRO A 285 13.44 2.69 17.27
C PRO A 285 13.27 1.40 16.44
N LEU A 286 13.20 0.25 17.11
CA LEU A 286 12.94 -1.04 16.48
C LEU A 286 11.50 -1.14 15.95
N THR A 287 10.50 -0.64 16.70
CA THR A 287 9.09 -0.66 16.23
C THR A 287 8.91 0.23 15.02
N VAL A 288 9.55 1.41 15.01
CA VAL A 288 9.50 2.32 13.86
C VAL A 288 10.19 1.71 12.63
N SER A 289 11.37 1.09 12.82
CA SER A 289 12.07 0.35 11.76
C SER A 289 11.23 -0.80 11.20
N GLY A 290 10.61 -1.57 12.10
CA GLY A 290 9.70 -2.64 11.76
C GLY A 290 8.50 -2.14 10.97
N ALA A 291 7.92 -0.99 11.33
CA ALA A 291 6.78 -0.42 10.62
C ALA A 291 7.11 -0.06 9.16
N VAL A 292 8.26 0.58 8.94
CA VAL A 292 8.70 0.99 7.60
C VAL A 292 9.02 -0.22 6.72
N LEU A 293 9.66 -1.26 7.27
CA LEU A 293 9.89 -2.51 6.54
C LEU A 293 8.60 -3.28 6.29
N THR A 294 7.71 -3.35 7.27
CA THR A 294 6.38 -3.97 7.14
C THR A 294 5.57 -3.26 6.06
N TRP A 295 5.61 -1.93 5.98
CA TRP A 295 4.97 -1.19 4.89
C TRP A 295 5.57 -1.54 3.52
N GLN A 296 6.90 -1.55 3.37
CA GLN A 296 7.53 -1.91 2.08
C GLN A 296 7.18 -3.34 1.65
N ALA A 297 7.31 -4.28 2.58
CA ALA A 297 7.00 -5.68 2.35
C ALA A 297 5.53 -5.86 1.98
N SER A 298 4.62 -5.31 2.78
CA SER A 298 3.18 -5.43 2.55
C SER A 298 2.73 -4.68 1.30
N ALA A 299 3.30 -3.53 0.94
CA ALA A 299 2.99 -2.84 -0.32
C ALA A 299 3.29 -3.72 -1.54
N LEU A 300 4.44 -4.38 -1.57
CA LEU A 300 4.82 -5.32 -2.64
C LEU A 300 4.02 -6.62 -2.57
N ALA A 301 3.91 -7.21 -1.39
CA ALA A 301 3.30 -8.53 -1.21
C ALA A 301 1.77 -8.49 -1.36
N LEU A 302 1.08 -7.50 -0.76
CA LEU A 302 -0.36 -7.33 -0.93
C LEU A 302 -0.71 -6.91 -2.36
N SER A 303 0.10 -6.10 -3.03
CA SER A 303 -0.16 -5.78 -4.44
C SER A 303 -0.07 -7.03 -5.31
N GLY A 304 0.98 -7.85 -5.15
CA GLY A 304 1.11 -9.12 -5.87
C GLY A 304 -0.04 -10.08 -5.59
N PHE A 305 -0.39 -10.25 -4.30
CA PHE A 305 -1.47 -11.11 -3.86
C PHE A 305 -2.84 -10.63 -4.39
N ALA A 306 -3.14 -9.33 -4.28
CA ALA A 306 -4.39 -8.73 -4.75
C ALA A 306 -4.52 -8.74 -6.28
N MET A 307 -3.44 -8.44 -7.00
CA MET A 307 -3.47 -8.47 -8.46
C MET A 307 -3.52 -9.90 -9.01
N ALA A 308 -2.88 -10.88 -8.36
CA ALA A 308 -3.07 -12.30 -8.67
C ALA A 308 -4.51 -12.74 -8.41
N LEU A 309 -5.13 -12.31 -7.30
CA LEU A 309 -6.54 -12.56 -7.01
C LEU A 309 -7.45 -11.96 -8.09
N ALA A 310 -7.23 -10.70 -8.47
CA ALA A 310 -8.00 -10.02 -9.50
C ALA A 310 -7.83 -10.65 -10.89
N ALA A 311 -6.62 -11.15 -11.20
CA ALA A 311 -6.36 -11.87 -12.43
C ALA A 311 -7.04 -13.24 -12.45
N LEU A 312 -7.14 -13.94 -11.32
CA LEU A 312 -7.94 -15.16 -11.21
C LEU A 312 -9.44 -14.86 -11.35
N GLU A 313 -9.93 -13.83 -10.67
CA GLU A 313 -11.33 -13.39 -10.75
C GLU A 313 -11.72 -12.95 -12.16
N ALA A 314 -10.82 -12.31 -12.90
CA ALA A 314 -11.06 -11.95 -14.30
C ALA A 314 -11.20 -13.18 -15.22
N ARG A 315 -10.65 -14.33 -14.83
CA ARG A 315 -10.73 -15.59 -15.58
C ARG A 315 -11.93 -16.45 -15.17
N ARG A 316 -12.29 -16.42 -13.88
CA ARG A 316 -13.27 -17.32 -13.24
C ARG A 316 -14.60 -16.65 -12.88
N GLY A 317 -14.64 -15.32 -12.83
CA GLY A 317 -15.71 -14.57 -12.17
C GLY A 317 -15.53 -14.53 -10.65
N THR A 318 -16.62 -14.24 -9.94
CA THR A 318 -16.61 -14.02 -8.49
C THR A 318 -16.03 -15.21 -7.71
N LEU A 319 -15.11 -14.92 -6.80
CA LEU A 319 -14.36 -15.94 -6.05
C LEU A 319 -14.94 -16.16 -4.64
N SER A 320 -15.45 -17.38 -4.42
CA SER A 320 -15.93 -17.85 -3.12
C SER A 320 -14.86 -18.66 -2.39
N LEU A 321 -14.78 -18.47 -1.07
CA LEU A 321 -13.97 -19.24 -0.12
C LEU A 321 -14.81 -20.26 0.67
N ALA A 322 -16.09 -20.40 0.33
CA ALA A 322 -16.97 -21.41 0.94
C ALA A 322 -16.89 -22.76 0.21
N THR A 323 -16.49 -22.77 -1.06
CA THR A 323 -16.42 -23.99 -1.87
C THR A 323 -15.06 -24.09 -2.58
N PRO A 324 -14.38 -25.25 -2.55
CA PRO A 324 -13.15 -25.46 -3.28
C PRO A 324 -13.30 -25.20 -4.79
N GLY A 325 -12.35 -24.46 -5.35
CA GLY A 325 -12.36 -23.94 -6.70
C GLY A 325 -11.52 -24.75 -7.68
N GLY A 326 -10.39 -25.35 -7.25
CA GLY A 326 -9.48 -26.16 -8.08
C GLY A 326 -8.95 -25.44 -9.32
N ASN A 327 -7.68 -24.99 -9.30
CA ASN A 327 -7.03 -24.37 -10.47
C ASN A 327 -5.55 -24.67 -10.67
N PHE A 328 -4.92 -25.38 -9.74
CA PHE A 328 -3.47 -25.46 -9.73
C PHE A 328 -2.88 -26.03 -11.03
N SER A 329 -3.51 -27.05 -11.60
CA SER A 329 -3.02 -27.71 -12.83
C SER A 329 -3.08 -26.83 -14.08
N ARG A 330 -3.96 -25.82 -14.12
CA ARG A 330 -4.15 -24.93 -15.27
C ARG A 330 -3.43 -23.60 -15.14
N THR A 331 -3.33 -23.07 -13.91
CA THR A 331 -2.66 -21.81 -13.63
C THR A 331 -1.55 -21.96 -12.58
N PRO A 332 -0.57 -22.87 -12.75
CA PRO A 332 0.43 -23.15 -11.74
C PRO A 332 1.29 -21.92 -11.42
N ARG A 333 1.67 -21.11 -12.40
CA ARG A 333 2.50 -19.92 -12.16
C ARG A 333 1.72 -18.85 -11.39
N LEU A 334 0.45 -18.63 -11.74
CA LEU A 334 -0.43 -17.75 -10.98
C LEU A 334 -0.61 -18.23 -9.53
N ALA A 335 -0.80 -19.55 -9.34
CA ALA A 335 -0.99 -20.16 -8.03
C ALA A 335 0.26 -19.99 -7.14
N VAL A 336 1.44 -20.27 -7.70
CA VAL A 336 2.72 -20.09 -7.00
C VAL A 336 2.96 -18.62 -6.68
N ALA A 337 2.74 -17.70 -7.63
CA ALA A 337 2.89 -16.27 -7.38
C ALA A 337 1.93 -15.78 -6.30
N PHE A 338 0.67 -16.21 -6.34
CA PHE A 338 -0.33 -15.92 -5.30
C PHE A 338 0.13 -16.42 -3.94
N LEU A 339 0.63 -17.65 -3.84
CA LEU A 339 1.11 -18.23 -2.59
C LEU A 339 2.34 -17.49 -2.06
N LEU A 340 3.35 -17.24 -2.89
CA LEU A 340 4.58 -16.57 -2.47
C LEU A 340 4.32 -15.14 -1.99
N CYS A 341 3.51 -14.38 -2.74
CA CYS A 341 3.09 -13.04 -2.31
C CYS A 341 2.27 -13.11 -1.01
N GLY A 342 1.33 -14.05 -0.89
CA GLY A 342 0.54 -14.22 0.33
C GLY A 342 1.39 -14.59 1.55
N LEU A 343 2.33 -15.52 1.40
CA LEU A 343 3.25 -15.91 2.46
C LEU A 343 4.14 -14.73 2.90
N ALA A 344 4.59 -13.90 1.95
CA ALA A 344 5.32 -12.69 2.27
C ALA A 344 4.47 -11.67 3.05
N VAL A 345 3.17 -11.52 2.73
CA VAL A 345 2.23 -10.71 3.54
C VAL A 345 2.09 -11.27 4.95
N ALA A 346 1.99 -12.59 5.08
CA ALA A 346 1.86 -13.28 6.37
C ALA A 346 3.16 -13.28 7.20
N GLY A 347 4.25 -12.68 6.71
CA GLY A 347 5.52 -12.65 7.40
C GLY A 347 6.19 -14.02 7.51
N PHE A 348 6.03 -14.89 6.50
CA PHE A 348 6.69 -16.21 6.50
C PHE A 348 8.22 -16.05 6.48
N PRO A 349 9.00 -16.89 7.19
CA PRO A 349 10.46 -16.84 7.17
C PRO A 349 11.02 -16.85 5.73
N LEU A 350 12.17 -16.21 5.51
CA LEU A 350 12.76 -15.98 4.17
C LEU A 350 12.00 -14.97 3.29
N SER A 351 11.12 -14.15 3.88
CA SER A 351 10.50 -13.01 3.19
C SER A 351 10.86 -11.68 3.86
N LEU A 352 10.85 -10.59 3.08
CA LEU A 352 11.00 -9.24 3.62
C LEU A 352 9.89 -8.91 4.65
N GLY A 353 8.72 -9.55 4.54
CA GLY A 353 7.64 -9.39 5.51
C GLY A 353 8.01 -9.92 6.90
N PHE A 354 8.74 -11.04 6.98
CA PHE A 354 9.21 -11.57 8.26
C PHE A 354 10.14 -10.58 8.96
N ALA A 355 11.08 -9.98 8.23
CA ALA A 355 12.01 -8.99 8.78
C ALA A 355 11.27 -7.81 9.43
N GLY A 356 10.26 -7.25 8.75
CA GLY A 356 9.46 -6.14 9.28
C GLY A 356 8.69 -6.52 10.55
N VAL A 357 7.95 -7.63 10.50
CA VAL A 357 7.13 -8.11 11.63
C VAL A 357 8.00 -8.52 12.81
N HIS A 358 9.16 -9.15 12.56
CA HIS A 358 10.09 -9.53 13.62
C HIS A 358 10.59 -8.32 14.40
N LEU A 359 10.98 -7.24 13.72
CA LEU A 359 11.38 -5.99 14.38
C LEU A 359 10.22 -5.34 15.15
N LEU A 360 9.00 -5.36 14.60
CA LEU A 360 7.80 -4.86 15.28
C LEU A 360 7.58 -5.60 16.61
N VAL A 361 7.58 -6.93 16.56
CA VAL A 361 7.35 -7.76 17.75
C VAL A 361 8.48 -7.57 18.76
N HIS A 362 9.73 -7.63 18.32
CA HIS A 362 10.89 -7.46 19.20
C HIS A 362 10.90 -6.09 19.90
N GLY A 363 10.65 -5.01 19.15
CA GLY A 363 10.56 -3.67 19.71
C GLY A 363 9.36 -3.44 20.64
N SER A 364 8.32 -4.29 20.55
CA SER A 364 7.11 -4.16 21.36
C SER A 364 7.16 -4.85 22.72
N VAL A 365 8.13 -5.74 22.97
CA VAL A 365 8.16 -6.57 24.19
C VAL A 365 8.22 -5.74 25.47
N VAL A 366 9.03 -4.68 25.48
CA VAL A 366 9.23 -3.83 26.66
C VAL A 366 8.08 -2.84 26.85
N GLY A 367 7.64 -2.17 25.78
CA GLY A 367 6.61 -1.13 25.86
C GLY A 367 5.18 -1.63 25.89
N PHE A 368 4.92 -2.87 25.42
CA PHE A 368 3.58 -3.42 25.28
C PHE A 368 3.51 -4.91 25.65
N PRO A 369 3.68 -5.27 26.94
CA PRO A 369 3.95 -6.64 27.39
C PRO A 369 2.84 -7.66 27.12
N LEU A 370 1.61 -7.22 26.86
CA LEU A 370 0.49 -8.10 26.45
C LEU A 370 0.21 -8.05 24.95
N LEU A 371 0.50 -6.92 24.29
CA LEU A 371 0.13 -6.70 22.90
C LEU A 371 1.04 -7.46 21.94
N TRP A 372 2.33 -7.61 22.26
CA TRP A 372 3.28 -8.31 21.38
C TRP A 372 2.84 -9.76 21.05
N LEU A 373 2.28 -10.47 22.04
CA LEU A 373 1.69 -11.81 21.83
C LEU A 373 0.49 -11.75 20.90
N ALA A 374 -0.39 -10.77 21.08
CA ALA A 374 -1.55 -10.58 20.22
C ALA A 374 -1.13 -10.25 18.77
N LEU A 375 -0.04 -9.50 18.57
CA LEU A 375 0.52 -9.23 17.23
C LEU A 375 1.04 -10.50 16.56
N ILE A 376 1.72 -11.38 17.29
CA ILE A 376 2.12 -12.70 16.79
C ILE A 376 0.87 -13.50 16.39
N GLY A 377 -0.16 -13.50 17.23
CA GLY A 377 -1.45 -14.13 16.94
C GLY A 377 -2.09 -13.58 15.66
N ALA A 378 -2.10 -12.26 15.47
CA ALA A 378 -2.63 -11.62 14.27
C ALA A 378 -1.87 -12.06 13.01
N VAL A 379 -0.54 -12.13 13.06
CA VAL A 379 0.31 -12.58 11.95
C VAL A 379 0.06 -14.05 11.63
N ALA A 380 -0.07 -14.91 12.64
CA ALA A 380 -0.41 -16.32 12.45
C ALA A 380 -1.80 -16.48 11.78
N VAL A 381 -2.79 -15.72 12.22
CA VAL A 381 -4.14 -15.73 11.62
C VAL A 381 -4.15 -15.19 10.19
N ASN A 382 -3.32 -14.19 9.88
CA ASN A 382 -3.11 -13.73 8.52
C ASN A 382 -2.53 -14.86 7.63
N GLY A 383 -1.56 -15.62 8.15
CA GLY A 383 -1.04 -16.82 7.48
C GLY A 383 -2.11 -17.88 7.23
N MET A 384 -2.96 -18.15 8.22
CA MET A 384 -4.11 -19.05 8.05
C MET A 384 -5.06 -18.57 6.96
N THR A 385 -5.34 -17.26 6.90
CA THR A 385 -6.20 -16.66 5.87
C THR A 385 -5.60 -16.84 4.47
N VAL A 386 -4.30 -16.56 4.31
CA VAL A 386 -3.58 -16.78 3.05
C VAL A 386 -3.67 -18.23 2.62
N MET A 387 -3.40 -19.16 3.55
CA MET A 387 -3.42 -20.59 3.24
C MET A 387 -4.82 -21.08 2.89
N ARG A 388 -5.84 -20.63 3.63
CA ARG A 388 -7.25 -20.91 3.32
C ARG A 388 -7.61 -20.41 1.92
N CYS A 389 -7.21 -19.18 1.57
CA CYS A 389 -7.40 -18.65 0.22
C CYS A 389 -6.72 -19.51 -0.84
N PHE A 390 -5.45 -19.89 -0.63
CA PHE A 390 -4.71 -20.71 -1.58
C PHE A 390 -5.36 -22.10 -1.77
N LEU A 391 -5.59 -22.83 -0.67
CA LEU A 391 -6.18 -24.16 -0.71
C LEU A 391 -7.59 -24.14 -1.32
N THR A 392 -8.40 -23.16 -0.98
CA THR A 392 -9.77 -23.08 -1.51
C THR A 392 -9.79 -22.68 -2.97
N LEU A 393 -8.96 -21.73 -3.41
CA LEU A 393 -9.02 -21.21 -4.78
C LEU A 393 -8.28 -22.09 -5.79
N PHE A 394 -7.16 -22.70 -5.39
CA PHE A 394 -6.25 -23.42 -6.28
C PHE A 394 -6.21 -24.93 -6.06
N ALA A 395 -6.40 -25.43 -4.83
CA ALA A 395 -6.39 -26.86 -4.58
C ALA A 395 -7.76 -27.52 -4.90
N GLY A 396 -7.73 -28.85 -5.11
CA GLY A 396 -8.88 -29.65 -5.49
C GLY A 396 -9.08 -29.80 -7.00
N SER A 397 -10.03 -30.64 -7.39
CA SER A 397 -10.33 -30.99 -8.78
C SER A 397 -11.73 -30.50 -9.18
N ARG A 398 -11.80 -29.31 -9.81
CA ARG A 398 -12.99 -28.89 -10.56
C ARG A 398 -12.66 -28.82 -12.04
N SER A 399 -13.59 -29.27 -12.88
CA SER A 399 -13.53 -29.09 -14.33
C SER A 399 -13.91 -27.65 -14.69
N HIS A 400 -12.91 -26.76 -14.73
CA HIS A 400 -13.08 -25.44 -15.35
C HIS A 400 -12.37 -25.42 -16.71
N SER A 401 -13.08 -24.96 -17.73
CA SER A 401 -12.59 -24.85 -19.12
C SER A 401 -12.25 -23.39 -19.44
N GLY A 402 -10.99 -23.12 -19.82
CA GLY A 402 -10.60 -21.86 -20.46
C GLY A 402 -9.71 -20.90 -19.66
N GLU A 403 -9.45 -21.18 -18.38
CA GLU A 403 -8.56 -20.37 -17.55
C GLU A 403 -7.11 -20.52 -18.03
N ARG A 404 -6.52 -19.42 -18.51
CA ARG A 404 -5.11 -19.39 -18.95
C ARG A 404 -4.22 -18.98 -17.79
N ASP A 405 -3.02 -19.52 -17.70
CA ASP A 405 -2.02 -19.08 -16.72
C ASP A 405 -1.56 -17.62 -16.98
N LEU A 406 -0.53 -17.18 -16.27
CA LEU A 406 0.05 -15.84 -16.40
C LEU A 406 0.45 -15.52 -17.86
N ALA A 407 -0.04 -14.39 -18.36
CA ALA A 407 0.48 -13.82 -19.60
C ALA A 407 1.93 -13.36 -19.41
N PRO A 408 2.74 -13.24 -20.48
CA PRO A 408 4.16 -12.86 -20.37
C PRO A 408 4.39 -11.57 -19.57
N LEU A 409 3.53 -10.58 -19.77
CA LEU A 409 3.58 -9.30 -19.05
C LEU A 409 3.22 -9.45 -17.57
N GLU A 410 2.25 -10.29 -17.22
CA GLU A 410 1.86 -10.57 -15.83
C GLU A 410 2.99 -11.30 -15.11
N ALA A 411 3.59 -12.29 -15.77
CA ALA A 411 4.72 -13.06 -15.26
C ALA A 411 5.94 -12.16 -15.02
N TYR A 412 6.27 -11.27 -15.97
CA TYR A 412 7.35 -10.30 -15.80
C TYR A 412 7.17 -9.45 -14.55
N ALA A 413 5.99 -8.84 -14.37
CA ALA A 413 5.76 -7.92 -13.26
C ALA A 413 5.73 -8.65 -11.89
N LEU A 414 5.11 -9.82 -11.81
CA LEU A 414 5.13 -10.65 -10.60
C LEU A 414 6.55 -11.14 -10.26
N THR A 415 7.35 -11.48 -11.26
CA THR A 415 8.73 -11.93 -11.04
C THR A 415 9.57 -10.82 -10.41
N ILE A 416 9.40 -9.57 -10.85
CA ILE A 416 10.08 -8.41 -10.22
C ILE A 416 9.65 -8.26 -8.76
N VAL A 417 8.35 -8.34 -8.46
CA VAL A 417 7.83 -8.21 -7.09
C VAL A 417 8.35 -9.33 -6.19
N ILE A 418 8.24 -10.59 -6.63
CA ILE A 418 8.70 -11.76 -5.86
C ILE A 418 10.22 -11.71 -5.67
N GLY A 419 10.97 -11.40 -6.73
CA GLY A 419 12.42 -11.23 -6.65
C GLY A 419 12.81 -10.14 -5.64
N THR A 420 12.12 -9.00 -5.64
CA THR A 420 12.35 -7.92 -4.67
C THR A 420 12.06 -8.36 -3.24
N LEU A 421 10.98 -9.12 -3.01
CA LEU A 421 10.61 -9.64 -1.69
C LEU A 421 11.62 -10.66 -1.14
N LEU A 422 12.18 -11.51 -2.01
CA LEU A 422 13.15 -12.54 -1.64
C LEU A 422 14.56 -11.96 -1.45
N ILE A 423 15.01 -11.10 -2.37
CA ILE A 423 16.31 -10.42 -2.24
C ILE A 423 16.30 -9.51 -1.02
N GLY A 424 15.20 -8.79 -0.78
CA GLY A 424 15.03 -7.97 0.42
C GLY A 424 15.13 -8.77 1.71
N ALA A 425 14.72 -10.05 1.72
CA ALA A 425 14.85 -10.93 2.87
C ALA A 425 16.30 -11.36 3.14
N ALA A 426 17.13 -11.43 2.10
CA ALA A 426 18.52 -11.85 2.19
C ALA A 426 19.49 -10.72 2.59
N LEU A 427 19.05 -9.46 2.52
CA LEU A 427 19.88 -8.32 2.91
C LEU A 427 19.87 -8.15 4.44
N PRO A 428 21.04 -7.87 5.06
CA PRO A 428 21.10 -7.60 6.50
C PRO A 428 20.24 -6.37 6.83
N VAL A 429 19.28 -6.58 7.71
CA VAL A 429 18.37 -5.54 8.18
C VAL A 429 19.12 -4.70 9.21
N MET A 430 19.76 -3.62 8.76
CA MET A 430 20.35 -2.67 9.69
C MET A 430 19.23 -1.82 10.33
N PRO A 431 19.22 -1.66 11.67
CA PRO A 431 18.26 -0.77 12.34
C PRO A 431 18.40 0.67 11.80
N LEU A 432 17.27 1.37 11.65
CA LEU A 432 17.22 2.73 11.08
C LEU A 432 17.88 3.79 11.96
N PHE A 433 18.09 3.47 13.24
CA PHE A 433 18.64 4.38 14.23
C PHE A 433 19.68 3.61 15.06
N PRO A 434 20.85 4.22 15.33
CA PRO A 434 21.88 3.64 16.19
C PRO A 434 21.42 3.49 17.64
#